data_AF-A0AAX6NDX5-F1
#
_entry.id   AF-A0AAX6NDX5-F1
#
_cell.length_a   1.000
_cell.length_b   1.000
_cell.length_c   1.000
_cell.angle_alpha   90.00
_cell.angle_beta   90.00
_cell.angle_gamma   90.00
#
_symmetry.space_group_name_H-M   'P 1'
#
loop_
_entity.id
_entity.type
_entity.pdbx_description
1 polymer ?
#
loop_
_entity_poly.entity_id
_entity_poly.type
_entity_poly.pdbx_seq_one_letter_code
_entity_poly.pdbx_strand_id
1 'polypeptide(L)'
;MNLKLKQIELRQMHQAINVKINTPKYSLDYFYRYVTDLVISEPFPSVLAEILKLPLNSPFPTRGISKIEKNYTGELGKENSFSNDLNYYWSSIAGVVSRIIKGRISEYLQEAKEILQKSFWEFHTTYKSIKEDFEEFGDVYKEFLIFEKARMLGLIYITLMDCKSFNIKSEEQ
;
A
#
# COMPACT_ATOMS: atom_id res chain seq x y z
N MET A 1 29.87 -0.40 4.12
CA MET A 1 29.81 0.11 2.72
C MET A 1 28.37 0.54 2.44
N ASN A 2 28.16 1.82 2.08
CA ASN A 2 26.87 2.53 2.21
C ASN A 2 25.83 2.09 1.16
N LEU A 3 24.60 1.74 1.57
CA LEU A 3 23.50 1.29 0.69
C LEU A 3 23.19 2.29 -0.44
N LYS A 4 23.40 3.59 -0.19
CA LYS A 4 23.25 4.64 -1.21
C LYS A 4 24.26 4.52 -2.35
N LEU A 5 25.50 4.08 -2.08
CA LEU A 5 26.51 3.86 -3.13
C LEU A 5 26.06 2.72 -4.07
N LYS A 6 25.55 1.60 -3.51
CA LYS A 6 25.05 0.48 -4.32
C LYS A 6 23.89 0.89 -5.23
N GLN A 7 22.97 1.73 -4.75
CA GLN A 7 21.83 2.19 -5.55
C GLN A 7 22.22 3.18 -6.67
N ILE A 8 23.24 4.01 -6.44
CA ILE A 8 23.77 4.94 -7.45
C ILE A 8 24.50 4.17 -8.55
N GLU A 9 25.34 3.20 -8.20
CA GLU A 9 26.00 2.29 -9.15
C GLU A 9 24.99 1.50 -9.98
N LEU A 10 23.89 1.03 -9.35
CA LEU A 10 22.79 0.33 -10.04
C LEU A 10 22.06 1.20 -11.07
N ARG A 11 21.78 2.47 -10.74
CA ARG A 11 21.11 3.38 -11.68
C ARG A 11 22.01 3.74 -12.87
N GLN A 12 23.30 3.96 -12.61
CA GLN A 12 24.29 4.24 -13.66
C GLN A 12 24.46 3.04 -14.61
N MET A 13 24.45 1.82 -14.08
CA MET A 13 24.50 0.60 -14.91
C MET A 13 23.21 0.39 -15.72
N HIS A 14 22.04 0.65 -15.15
CA HIS A 14 20.76 0.54 -15.88
C HIS A 14 20.67 1.56 -17.04
N GLN A 15 21.22 2.77 -16.84
CA GLN A 15 21.36 3.76 -17.92
C GLN A 15 22.37 3.31 -18.98
N ALA A 16 23.50 2.71 -18.59
CA ALA A 16 24.50 2.18 -19.52
C ALA A 16 23.97 1.00 -20.38
N ILE A 17 23.12 0.15 -19.79
CA ILE A 17 22.45 -0.96 -20.48
C ILE A 17 21.43 -0.45 -21.50
N ASN A 18 20.63 0.57 -21.15
CA ASN A 18 19.64 1.15 -22.05
C ASN A 18 20.24 1.99 -23.19
N VAL A 19 21.46 2.52 -23.04
CA VAL A 19 22.16 3.26 -24.10
C VAL A 19 22.87 2.32 -25.11
N LYS A 20 23.14 1.06 -24.74
CA LYS A 20 23.81 0.07 -25.60
C LYS A 20 22.88 -1.10 -25.96
N ILE A 21 21.74 -0.78 -26.56
CA ILE A 21 20.94 -1.74 -27.31
C ILE A 21 21.72 -2.07 -28.59
N ASN A 22 22.66 -3.03 -28.51
CA ASN A 22 23.21 -3.75 -29.67
C ASN A 22 24.12 -4.95 -29.30
N THR A 23 23.81 -5.70 -28.24
CA THR A 23 24.35 -7.07 -28.09
C THR A 23 23.38 -7.98 -27.32
N PRO A 24 22.64 -8.86 -28.00
CA PRO A 24 21.63 -9.75 -27.42
C PRO A 24 22.25 -11.04 -26.85
N LYS A 25 23.27 -10.94 -25.98
CA LYS A 25 23.96 -12.11 -25.41
C LYS A 25 23.92 -12.23 -23.88
N TYR A 26 23.38 -11.24 -23.19
CA TYR A 26 23.00 -11.30 -21.77
C TYR A 26 21.47 -11.36 -21.66
N SER A 27 20.85 -12.27 -22.44
CA SER A 27 20.30 -13.56 -22.03
C SER A 27 19.19 -13.45 -20.99
N LEU A 28 18.02 -13.97 -21.38
CA LEU A 28 16.84 -14.22 -20.56
C LEU A 28 17.21 -14.85 -19.20
N ASP A 29 18.31 -15.61 -19.14
CA ASP A 29 18.87 -16.23 -17.95
C ASP A 29 19.28 -15.21 -16.86
N TYR A 30 19.83 -14.05 -17.23
CA TYR A 30 20.12 -12.98 -16.26
C TYR A 30 18.83 -12.36 -15.73
N PHE A 31 17.84 -12.15 -16.59
CA PHE A 31 16.52 -11.67 -16.17
C PHE A 31 15.81 -12.71 -15.28
N TYR A 32 15.89 -14.00 -15.61
CA TYR A 32 15.37 -15.09 -14.79
C TYR A 32 16.06 -15.12 -13.43
N ARG A 33 17.39 -15.13 -13.37
CA ARG A 33 18.12 -15.07 -12.09
C ARG A 33 17.77 -13.83 -11.30
N TYR A 34 17.67 -12.66 -11.92
CA TYR A 34 17.25 -11.43 -11.27
C TYR A 34 15.84 -11.51 -10.70
N VAL A 35 14.86 -11.99 -11.47
CA VAL A 35 13.46 -12.17 -11.02
C VAL A 35 13.40 -13.23 -9.93
N THR A 36 14.11 -14.34 -10.07
CA THR A 36 14.22 -15.41 -9.08
C THR A 36 14.85 -14.91 -7.80
N ASP A 37 15.96 -14.16 -7.86
CA ASP A 37 16.59 -13.55 -6.69
C ASP A 37 15.65 -12.56 -6.01
N LEU A 38 14.88 -11.77 -6.79
CA LEU A 38 13.86 -10.87 -6.25
C LEU A 38 12.76 -11.65 -5.52
N VAL A 39 12.24 -12.71 -6.14
CA VAL A 39 11.18 -13.57 -5.57
C VAL A 39 11.68 -14.33 -4.34
N ILE A 40 12.92 -14.83 -4.35
CA ILE A 40 13.55 -15.51 -3.21
C ILE A 40 13.86 -14.52 -2.08
N SER A 41 14.25 -13.29 -2.43
CA SER A 41 14.58 -12.25 -1.44
C SER A 41 13.36 -11.61 -0.80
N GLU A 42 12.19 -11.70 -1.45
CA GLU A 42 10.93 -11.20 -0.92
C GLU A 42 10.55 -12.02 0.34
N PRO A 43 10.53 -11.40 1.52
CA PRO A 43 10.33 -12.14 2.76
C PRO A 43 8.92 -12.73 2.91
N PHE A 44 7.89 -12.13 2.29
CA PHE A 44 6.50 -12.54 2.44
C PHE A 44 5.75 -12.56 1.09
N PRO A 45 6.15 -13.45 0.16
CA PRO A 45 5.69 -13.41 -1.23
C PRO A 45 4.19 -13.72 -1.36
N SER A 46 3.62 -14.51 -0.46
CA SER A 46 2.18 -14.81 -0.45
C SER A 46 1.32 -13.59 -0.12
N VAL A 47 1.74 -12.81 0.88
CA VAL A 47 1.04 -11.57 1.27
C VAL A 47 1.19 -10.52 0.17
N LEU A 48 2.41 -10.36 -0.37
CA LEU A 48 2.65 -9.44 -1.47
C LEU A 48 1.84 -9.80 -2.72
N ALA A 49 1.71 -11.09 -3.05
CA ALA A 49 0.89 -11.56 -4.16
C ALA A 49 -0.59 -11.21 -3.99
N GLU A 50 -1.13 -11.29 -2.76
CA GLU A 50 -2.51 -10.84 -2.49
C GLU A 50 -2.66 -9.33 -2.61
N ILE A 51 -1.67 -8.54 -2.17
CA ILE A 51 -1.66 -7.08 -2.32
C ILE A 51 -1.67 -6.68 -3.80
N LEU A 52 -0.88 -7.35 -4.65
CA LEU A 52 -0.78 -7.05 -6.08
C LEU A 52 -2.07 -7.32 -6.88
N LYS A 53 -3.00 -8.12 -6.33
CA LYS A 53 -4.30 -8.40 -6.95
C LYS A 53 -5.35 -7.31 -6.68
N LEU A 54 -5.07 -6.36 -5.78
CA LEU A 54 -6.04 -5.36 -5.36
C LEU A 54 -6.14 -4.21 -6.38
N PRO A 55 -7.35 -3.85 -6.85
CA PRO A 55 -7.53 -2.77 -7.82
C PRO A 55 -7.54 -1.39 -7.15
N LEU A 56 -6.40 -0.96 -6.59
CA LEU A 56 -6.29 0.33 -5.86
C LEU A 56 -6.17 1.57 -6.76
N ASN A 57 -6.25 1.38 -8.08
CA ASN A 57 -6.20 2.44 -9.09
C ASN A 57 -7.58 2.80 -9.66
N SER A 58 -8.65 2.25 -9.08
CA SER A 58 -10.02 2.63 -9.43
C SER A 58 -10.25 4.13 -9.18
N PRO A 59 -11.03 4.81 -10.04
CA PRO A 59 -11.44 6.18 -9.79
C PRO A 59 -12.23 6.32 -8.48
N PHE A 60 -11.98 7.40 -7.74
CA PHE A 60 -12.73 7.70 -6.52
C PHE A 60 -14.24 7.85 -6.81
N PRO A 61 -15.14 7.18 -6.07
CA PRO A 61 -16.56 7.08 -6.39
C PRO A 61 -17.34 8.32 -5.95
N THR A 62 -16.95 9.51 -6.46
CA THR A 62 -17.48 10.81 -6.06
C THR A 62 -19.00 10.87 -6.08
N ARG A 63 -19.65 10.29 -7.10
CA ARG A 63 -21.12 10.29 -7.19
C ARG A 63 -21.80 9.52 -6.06
N GLY A 64 -21.25 8.37 -5.68
CA GLY A 64 -21.80 7.56 -4.59
C GLY A 64 -21.60 8.27 -3.24
N ILE A 65 -20.43 8.86 -3.05
CA ILE A 65 -20.08 9.62 -1.84
C ILE A 65 -20.95 10.87 -1.70
N SER A 66 -21.19 11.62 -2.77
CA SER A 66 -22.11 12.76 -2.71
C SER A 66 -23.55 12.36 -2.38
N LYS A 67 -23.97 11.12 -2.68
CA LYS A 67 -25.29 10.62 -2.23
C LYS A 67 -25.29 10.37 -0.73
N ILE A 68 -24.22 9.76 -0.19
CA ILE A 68 -24.04 9.59 1.26
C ILE A 68 -24.13 10.95 1.95
N GLU A 69 -23.33 11.93 1.53
CA GLU A 69 -23.31 13.25 2.17
C GLU A 69 -24.67 13.96 2.12
N LYS A 70 -25.44 13.76 1.04
CA LYS A 70 -26.82 14.27 0.93
C LYS A 70 -27.79 13.58 1.90
N ASN A 71 -27.65 12.26 2.08
CA ASN A 71 -28.51 11.50 2.98
C ASN A 71 -28.27 11.88 4.45
N TYR A 72 -27.03 12.24 4.80
CA TYR A 72 -26.64 12.59 6.17
C TYR A 72 -26.37 14.09 6.38
N THR A 73 -26.88 14.97 5.51
CA THR A 73 -26.61 16.43 5.61
C THR A 73 -27.03 17.04 6.95
N GLY A 74 -28.06 16.48 7.61
CA GLY A 74 -28.49 16.93 8.95
C GLY A 74 -27.57 16.49 10.10
N GLU A 75 -26.74 15.48 9.87
CA GLU A 75 -25.86 14.86 10.88
C GLU A 75 -24.38 15.22 10.65
N LEU A 76 -24.02 15.46 9.39
CA LEU A 76 -22.73 16.02 9.01
C LEU A 76 -22.69 17.50 9.38
N GLY A 77 -21.87 17.83 10.38
CA GLY A 77 -21.55 19.23 10.69
C GLY A 77 -21.00 19.95 9.46
N LYS A 78 -21.22 21.27 9.35
CA LYS A 78 -20.80 22.09 8.20
C LYS A 78 -19.30 22.02 7.88
N GLU A 79 -18.49 21.64 8.87
CA GLU A 79 -17.03 21.51 8.75
C GLU A 79 -16.57 20.08 8.42
N ASN A 80 -17.46 19.09 8.55
CA ASN A 80 -17.13 17.69 8.30
C ASN A 80 -17.33 17.37 6.82
N SER A 81 -16.25 17.01 6.13
CA SER A 81 -16.32 16.51 4.75
C SER A 81 -15.96 15.03 4.74
N PHE A 82 -17.00 14.19 4.78
CA PHE A 82 -16.88 12.73 4.68
C PHE A 82 -16.08 12.33 3.43
N SER A 83 -16.34 12.99 2.30
CA SER A 83 -15.60 12.78 1.06
C SER A 83 -14.10 13.04 1.21
N ASN A 84 -13.71 14.15 1.85
CA ASN A 84 -12.29 14.51 2.00
C ASN A 84 -11.58 13.53 2.95
N ASP A 85 -12.22 13.20 4.07
CA ASP A 85 -11.68 12.25 5.05
C ASP A 85 -11.50 10.86 4.44
N LEU A 86 -12.52 10.37 3.72
CA LEU A 86 -12.46 9.06 3.06
C LEU A 86 -11.39 9.04 1.96
N ASN A 87 -11.28 10.11 1.17
CA ASN A 87 -10.26 10.23 0.14
C ASN A 87 -8.84 10.25 0.74
N TYR A 88 -8.64 11.00 1.82
CA TYR A 88 -7.36 11.05 2.53
C TYR A 88 -6.99 9.66 3.08
N TYR A 89 -7.96 8.97 3.68
CA TYR A 89 -7.80 7.63 4.22
C TYR A 89 -7.36 6.62 3.14
N TRP A 90 -8.09 6.54 2.03
CA TRP A 90 -7.76 5.65 0.91
C TRP A 90 -6.42 5.98 0.26
N SER A 91 -6.14 7.28 0.06
CA SER A 91 -4.87 7.73 -0.50
C SER A 91 -3.68 7.37 0.38
N SER A 92 -3.85 7.43 1.70
CA SER A 92 -2.81 7.04 2.66
C SER A 92 -2.52 5.54 2.60
N ILE A 93 -3.55 4.70 2.54
CA ILE A 93 -3.42 3.25 2.35
C ILE A 93 -2.71 2.93 1.02
N ALA A 94 -3.16 3.52 -0.09
CA ALA A 94 -2.54 3.32 -1.40
C ALA A 94 -1.07 3.76 -1.42
N GLY A 95 -0.75 4.86 -0.73
CA GLY A 95 0.62 5.34 -0.56
C GLY A 95 1.52 4.33 0.15
N VAL A 96 1.04 3.73 1.24
CA VAL A 96 1.77 2.67 1.97
C VAL A 96 1.93 1.43 1.10
N VAL A 97 0.85 0.94 0.49
CA VAL A 97 0.88 -0.24 -0.39
C VAL A 97 1.83 -0.05 -1.56
N SER A 98 1.86 1.14 -2.17
CA SER A 98 2.81 1.49 -3.24
C SER A 98 4.27 1.38 -2.78
N ARG A 99 4.56 1.75 -1.52
CA ARG A 99 5.92 1.60 -0.94
C ARG A 99 6.26 0.15 -0.67
N ILE A 100 5.30 -0.67 -0.20
CA ILE A 100 5.47 -2.12 -0.02
C ILE A 100 5.84 -2.76 -1.37
N ILE A 101 5.04 -2.54 -2.42
CA ILE A 101 5.26 -3.09 -3.76
C ILE A 101 6.62 -2.66 -4.33
N LYS A 102 7.08 -1.45 -4.01
CA LYS A 102 8.38 -0.93 -4.47
C LYS A 102 9.57 -1.37 -3.62
N GLY A 103 9.36 -2.15 -2.57
CA GLY A 103 10.41 -2.56 -1.61
C GLY A 103 11.02 -1.38 -0.84
N ARG A 104 10.26 -0.30 -0.61
CA ARG A 104 10.72 0.95 0.03
C ARG A 104 10.06 1.19 1.40
N ILE A 105 9.51 0.14 2.01
CA ILE A 105 8.76 0.28 3.27
C ILE A 105 9.68 0.43 4.49
N SER A 106 10.92 -0.02 4.43
CA SER A 106 11.87 -0.04 5.56
C SER A 106 12.15 1.35 6.16
N GLU A 107 12.17 2.40 5.33
CA GLU A 107 12.42 3.79 5.76
C GLU A 107 11.18 4.48 6.34
N TYR A 108 10.02 3.82 6.27
CA TYR A 108 8.70 4.40 6.56
C TYR A 108 7.85 3.44 7.42
N LEU A 109 8.51 2.52 8.11
CA LEU A 109 7.86 1.36 8.70
C LEU A 109 6.93 1.76 9.86
N GLN A 110 7.37 2.70 10.68
CA GLN A 110 6.62 3.17 11.85
C GLN A 110 5.41 4.01 11.44
N GLU A 111 5.60 4.97 10.55
CA GLU A 111 4.52 5.81 10.01
C GLU A 111 3.51 4.96 9.22
N ALA A 112 3.98 3.96 8.48
CA ALA A 112 3.10 3.03 7.79
C ALA A 112 2.23 2.22 8.76
N LYS A 113 2.77 1.78 9.91
CA LYS A 113 1.95 1.13 10.95
C LYS A 113 0.87 2.07 11.45
N GLU A 114 1.23 3.31 11.78
CA GLU A 114 0.29 4.30 12.32
C GLU A 114 -0.88 4.57 11.35
N ILE A 115 -0.58 4.63 10.04
CA ILE A 115 -1.61 4.75 9.01
C ILE A 115 -2.52 3.52 8.95
N LEU A 116 -1.94 2.31 8.99
CA LEU A 116 -2.70 1.08 8.74
C LEU A 116 -3.36 0.48 9.98
N GLN A 117 -2.95 0.87 11.18
CA GLN A 117 -3.37 0.24 12.43
C GLN A 117 -4.87 0.42 12.71
N LYS A 118 -5.48 1.51 12.24
CA LYS A 118 -6.90 1.81 12.49
C LYS A 118 -7.72 1.82 11.20
N SER A 119 -8.94 1.32 11.31
CA SER A 119 -9.98 1.45 10.29
C SER A 119 -10.48 2.88 10.18
N PHE A 120 -11.14 3.21 9.07
CA PHE A 120 -11.75 4.52 8.86
C PHE A 120 -12.67 4.93 10.03
N TRP A 121 -13.50 3.99 10.48
CA TRP A 121 -14.49 4.22 11.53
C TRP A 121 -13.89 4.42 12.92
N GLU A 122 -12.67 3.93 13.16
CA GLU A 122 -11.94 4.17 14.40
C GLU A 122 -11.27 5.56 14.41
N PHE A 123 -10.89 6.08 13.24
CA PHE A 123 -10.37 7.44 13.10
C PHE A 123 -11.48 8.49 13.15
N HIS A 124 -12.60 8.24 12.48
CA HIS A 124 -13.67 9.21 12.28
C HIS A 124 -14.96 8.78 12.99
N THR A 125 -14.95 8.84 14.32
CA THR A 125 -16.09 8.45 15.16
C THR A 125 -17.34 9.31 14.94
N THR A 126 -17.18 10.49 14.35
CA THR A 126 -18.25 11.41 13.96
C THR A 126 -19.17 10.86 12.87
N TYR A 127 -18.73 9.85 12.10
CA TYR A 127 -19.51 9.23 11.02
C TYR A 127 -20.23 7.95 11.46
N LYS A 128 -20.52 7.80 12.76
CA LYS A 128 -21.14 6.58 13.29
C LYS A 128 -22.46 6.23 12.60
N SER A 129 -23.33 7.20 12.37
CA SER A 129 -24.62 6.93 11.69
C SER A 129 -24.43 6.48 10.25
N ILE A 130 -23.45 7.05 9.53
CA ILE A 130 -23.12 6.62 8.17
C ILE A 130 -22.68 5.16 8.16
N LYS A 131 -21.89 4.73 9.16
CA LYS A 131 -21.39 3.36 9.28
C LYS A 131 -22.52 2.33 9.33
N GLU A 132 -23.63 2.64 10.00
CA GLU A 132 -24.74 1.71 10.23
C GLU A 132 -25.42 1.30 8.91
N ASP A 133 -25.56 2.23 7.97
CA ASP A 133 -26.19 1.96 6.67
C ASP A 133 -25.18 1.94 5.50
N PHE A 134 -23.87 1.95 5.79
CA PHE A 134 -22.84 2.16 4.77
C PHE A 134 -22.87 1.11 3.65
N GLU A 135 -23.29 -0.12 3.98
CA GLU A 135 -23.42 -1.24 3.04
C GLU A 135 -24.47 -0.98 1.94
N GLU A 136 -25.46 -0.13 2.20
CA GLU A 136 -26.50 0.22 1.23
C GLU A 136 -25.95 1.03 0.05
N PHE A 137 -24.81 1.69 0.22
CA PHE A 137 -24.13 2.47 -0.81
C PHE A 137 -23.22 1.58 -1.66
N GLY A 138 -23.80 0.56 -2.29
CA GLY A 138 -23.11 -0.62 -2.85
C GLY A 138 -21.80 -0.38 -3.60
N ASP A 139 -21.72 0.61 -4.49
CA ASP A 139 -20.47 0.88 -5.23
C ASP A 139 -19.37 1.46 -4.34
N VAL A 140 -19.74 2.37 -3.43
CA VAL A 140 -18.81 2.97 -2.45
C VAL A 140 -18.37 1.91 -1.44
N TYR A 141 -19.31 1.07 -0.98
CA TYR A 141 -19.04 0.01 -0.02
C TYR A 141 -18.08 -1.05 -0.59
N LYS A 142 -18.28 -1.48 -1.83
CA LYS A 142 -17.36 -2.42 -2.50
C LYS A 142 -15.94 -1.86 -2.58
N GLU A 143 -15.80 -0.60 -2.97
CA GLU A 143 -14.49 0.05 -3.05
C GLU A 143 -13.87 0.19 -1.66
N PHE A 144 -14.67 0.57 -0.66
CA PHE A 144 -14.24 0.62 0.73
C PHE A 144 -13.67 -0.71 1.22
N LEU A 145 -14.34 -1.84 0.93
CA LEU A 145 -13.85 -3.16 1.31
C LEU A 145 -12.52 -3.52 0.63
N ILE A 146 -12.29 -3.07 -0.61
CA ILE A 146 -11.01 -3.24 -1.29
C ILE A 146 -9.90 -2.50 -0.53
N PHE A 147 -10.14 -1.26 -0.12
CA PHE A 147 -9.19 -0.48 0.66
C PHE A 147 -8.98 -1.02 2.09
N GLU A 148 -10.03 -1.51 2.76
CA GLU A 148 -9.89 -2.19 4.06
C GLU A 148 -9.06 -3.49 3.92
N LYS A 149 -9.29 -4.29 2.87
CA LYS A 149 -8.47 -5.46 2.58
C LYS A 149 -7.01 -5.07 2.33
N ALA A 150 -6.78 -4.01 1.57
CA ALA A 150 -5.44 -3.46 1.32
C ALA A 150 -4.75 -3.04 2.61
N ARG A 151 -5.48 -2.37 3.50
CA ARG A 151 -4.98 -1.95 4.81
C ARG A 151 -4.56 -3.14 5.65
N MET A 152 -5.43 -4.13 5.79
CA MET A 152 -5.16 -5.33 6.59
C MET A 152 -3.95 -6.09 6.06
N LEU A 153 -3.88 -6.33 4.74
CA LEU A 153 -2.74 -7.01 4.12
C LEU A 153 -1.44 -6.21 4.27
N GLY A 154 -1.48 -4.89 4.10
CA GLY A 154 -0.34 -4.03 4.33
C GLY A 154 0.16 -4.08 5.78
N LEU A 155 -0.76 -4.07 6.75
CA LEU A 155 -0.43 -4.15 8.18
C LEU A 155 0.18 -5.52 8.53
N ILE A 156 -0.38 -6.61 7.98
CA ILE A 156 0.19 -7.95 8.13
C ILE A 156 1.61 -7.97 7.58
N TYR A 157 1.82 -7.48 6.36
CA TYR A 157 3.13 -7.44 5.71
C TYR A 157 4.17 -6.70 6.57
N ILE A 158 3.82 -5.50 7.04
CA ILE A 158 4.70 -4.69 7.89
C ILE A 158 5.00 -5.38 9.23
N THR A 159 3.99 -5.95 9.87
CA THR A 159 4.18 -6.67 11.15
C THR A 159 5.13 -7.85 10.98
N LEU A 160 4.99 -8.61 9.89
CA LEU A 160 5.89 -9.71 9.58
C LEU A 160 7.33 -9.24 9.33
N MET A 161 7.50 -8.11 8.63
CA MET A 161 8.81 -7.45 8.43
C MET A 161 9.48 -7.09 9.75
N ASP A 162 8.74 -6.52 10.70
CA ASP A 162 9.26 -6.21 12.03
C ASP A 162 9.65 -7.44 12.83
N CYS A 163 8.82 -8.49 12.84
CA CYS A 163 9.13 -9.74 13.53
C CYS A 163 10.41 -10.38 12.98
N LYS A 164 10.60 -10.40 11.66
CA LYS A 164 11.84 -10.88 11.04
C LYS A 164 13.06 -10.05 11.45
N SER A 165 12.89 -8.73 11.50
CA SER A 165 13.94 -7.80 11.93
C SER A 165 14.36 -8.00 13.39
N PHE A 166 13.43 -8.42 14.24
CA PHE A 166 13.68 -8.73 15.65
C PHE A 166 14.45 -10.05 15.81
N ASN A 167 14.05 -11.11 15.10
CA ASN A 167 14.69 -12.43 15.21
C ASN A 167 16.15 -12.44 14.72
N ILE A 168 16.48 -11.67 13.68
CA ILE A 168 17.87 -11.55 13.20
C ILE A 168 18.76 -10.90 14.28
N LYS A 169 18.25 -9.91 15.01
CA LYS A 169 19.03 -9.24 16.08
C LYS A 169 19.24 -10.11 17.32
N SER A 170 18.35 -11.06 17.59
CA SER A 170 18.48 -11.99 18.72
C SER A 170 19.41 -13.17 18.44
N GLU A 171 19.64 -13.53 17.18
CA GLU A 171 20.57 -14.60 16.79
C GLU A 171 22.03 -14.12 16.70
N GLU A 172 22.25 -12.80 16.66
CA GLU A 172 23.58 -12.16 16.64
C GLU A 172 24.12 -11.83 18.05
N GLN A 173 23.42 -12.20 19.13
CA GLN A 173 23.81 -12.02 20.54
C GLN A 173 24.13 -13.36 21.21
#